data_AF-A0A7S0MX61-F1
#
_entry.id   AF-A0A7S0MX61-F1
#
_cell.length_a   1.000
_cell.length_b   1.000
_cell.length_c   1.000
_cell.angle_alpha   90.00
_cell.angle_beta   90.00
_cell.angle_gamma   90.00
#
_symmetry.space_group_name_H-M   'P 1'
#
loop_
_entity.id
_entity.type
_entity.pdbx_description
1 polymer ?
#
loop_
_entity_poly.entity_id
_entity_poly.type
_entity_poly.pdbx_seq_one_letter_code
_entity_poly.pdbx_strand_id
1 'polypeptide(L)'
;GVTDVVRLGGAEYSRGGFVSRGIAHHDLAFDDCSAPPDTVVAAFFAIADAAEGAVAVHCQGGLGRTGTLAALYLMRSHGFGAREAMGWLRIMRPGSVIGEQQQHLCEVERRAAQTQAVMAAVRVAQAGAVPRGFRSAFVPAAGRRGSKDAQL
;
A
#
# COMPACT_ATOMS: atom_id res chain seq x y z
N GLY A 1 -13.79 14.05 19.13
CA GLY A 1 -13.29 13.18 20.22
C GLY A 1 -12.86 11.84 19.64
N VAL A 2 -12.59 10.83 20.48
CA VAL A 2 -12.39 9.44 20.01
C VAL A 2 -13.75 8.85 19.63
N THR A 3 -13.87 8.29 18.43
CA THR A 3 -15.10 7.65 17.92
C THR A 3 -14.94 6.14 17.78
N ASP A 4 -13.71 5.69 17.55
CA ASP A 4 -13.39 4.29 17.24
C ASP A 4 -12.22 3.80 18.09
N VAL A 5 -12.29 2.55 18.52
CA VAL A 5 -11.22 1.84 19.20
C VAL A 5 -10.91 0.57 18.42
N VAL A 6 -9.64 0.36 18.08
CA VAL A 6 -9.16 -0.85 17.40
C VAL A 6 -8.25 -1.63 18.34
N ARG A 7 -8.62 -2.86 18.64
CA ARG A 7 -7.85 -3.80 19.47
C ARG A 7 -7.15 -4.84 18.60
N LEU A 8 -5.83 -4.96 18.80
CA LEU A 8 -4.96 -5.86 18.02
C LEU A 8 -4.55 -7.13 18.77
N GLY A 9 -4.86 -7.20 20.07
CA GLY A 9 -4.52 -8.32 20.96
C GLY A 9 -5.73 -9.18 21.35
N GLY A 10 -5.53 -10.03 22.35
CA GLY A 10 -6.61 -10.85 22.92
C GLY A 10 -7.65 -10.02 23.66
N ALA A 11 -8.82 -10.63 23.92
CA ALA A 11 -9.94 -9.98 24.62
C ALA A 11 -9.71 -9.92 26.14
N GLU A 12 -8.76 -9.08 26.57
CA GLU A 12 -8.42 -8.85 27.98
C GLU A 12 -9.49 -8.03 28.73
N TYR A 13 -10.41 -7.39 28.00
CA TYR A 13 -11.52 -6.62 28.54
C TYR A 13 -12.76 -6.73 27.64
N SER A 14 -13.94 -6.42 28.20
CA SER A 14 -15.19 -6.38 27.44
C SER A 14 -15.35 -5.08 26.65
N ARG A 15 -15.69 -5.19 25.37
CA ARG A 15 -15.97 -4.04 24.49
C ARG A 15 -17.22 -3.23 24.89
N GLY A 16 -18.08 -3.79 25.74
CA GLY A 16 -19.36 -3.18 26.12
C GLY A 16 -19.22 -1.78 26.76
N GLY A 17 -18.12 -1.52 27.47
CA GLY A 17 -17.86 -0.21 28.06
C GLY A 17 -17.67 0.91 27.03
N PHE A 18 -17.09 0.59 25.87
CA PHE A 18 -16.92 1.54 24.76
C PHE A 18 -18.23 1.72 24.00
N VAL A 19 -18.87 0.60 23.64
CA VAL A 19 -20.11 0.61 22.84
C VAL A 19 -21.25 1.33 23.56
N SER A 20 -21.40 1.12 24.88
CA SER A 20 -22.42 1.83 25.69
C SER A 20 -22.24 3.35 25.74
N ARG A 21 -21.04 3.85 25.39
CA ARG A 21 -20.71 5.28 25.31
C ARG A 21 -20.69 5.80 23.87
N GLY A 22 -21.19 5.01 22.92
CA GLY A 22 -21.21 5.38 21.49
C GLY A 22 -19.86 5.29 20.79
N ILE A 23 -18.86 4.64 21.40
CA ILE A 23 -17.56 4.41 20.77
C ILE A 23 -17.60 3.05 20.05
N ALA A 24 -17.40 3.07 18.74
CA ALA A 24 -17.26 1.85 17.95
C ALA A 24 -15.99 1.10 18.39
N HIS A 25 -16.09 -0.22 18.53
CA HIS A 25 -15.00 -1.04 19.01
C HIS A 25 -14.75 -2.19 18.03
N HIS A 26 -13.55 -2.30 17.51
CA HIS A 26 -13.17 -3.20 16.42
C HIS A 26 -12.07 -4.14 16.87
N ASP A 27 -12.24 -5.44 16.61
CA ASP A 27 -11.26 -6.46 16.93
C ASP A 27 -10.54 -6.89 15.65
N LEU A 28 -9.25 -6.53 15.54
CA LEU A 28 -8.36 -6.87 14.41
C LEU A 28 -7.13 -7.61 14.94
N ALA A 29 -7.36 -8.74 15.62
CA ALA A 29 -6.31 -9.47 16.30
C ALA A 29 -5.33 -10.14 15.33
N PHE A 30 -4.04 -10.07 15.65
CA PHE A 30 -2.97 -10.83 14.99
C PHE A 30 -1.81 -11.08 15.94
N ASP A 31 -0.93 -12.02 15.57
CA ASP A 31 0.13 -12.56 16.42
C ASP A 31 1.07 -11.47 16.94
N ASP A 32 1.46 -11.59 18.22
CA ASP A 32 2.36 -10.62 18.83
C ASP A 32 3.75 -10.68 18.20
N CYS A 33 4.46 -9.55 18.23
CA CYS A 33 5.76 -9.35 17.59
C CYS A 33 5.79 -9.50 16.06
N SER A 34 4.70 -9.95 15.41
CA SER A 34 4.64 -10.17 13.96
C SER A 34 4.28 -8.93 13.13
N ALA A 35 4.50 -9.01 11.82
CA ALA A 35 3.96 -8.05 10.86
C ALA A 35 2.44 -8.26 10.67
N PRO A 36 1.66 -7.18 10.50
CA PRO A 36 0.22 -7.32 10.30
C PRO A 36 -0.08 -8.00 8.95
N PRO A 37 -1.05 -8.94 8.90
CA PRO A 37 -1.56 -9.47 7.64
C PRO A 37 -2.19 -8.37 6.78
N ASP A 38 -2.11 -8.49 5.46
CA ASP A 38 -2.68 -7.52 4.53
C ASP A 38 -4.19 -7.28 4.76
N THR A 39 -4.92 -8.32 5.19
CA THR A 39 -6.34 -8.22 5.55
C THR A 39 -6.58 -7.33 6.76
N VAL A 40 -5.72 -7.39 7.78
CA VAL A 40 -5.77 -6.52 8.96
C VAL A 40 -5.43 -5.09 8.58
N VAL A 41 -4.42 -4.89 7.73
CA VAL A 41 -4.04 -3.55 7.23
C VAL A 41 -5.20 -2.93 6.46
N ALA A 42 -5.81 -3.67 5.54
CA ALA A 42 -6.95 -3.19 4.75
C ALA A 42 -8.16 -2.87 5.62
N ALA A 43 -8.50 -3.71 6.61
CA ALA A 43 -9.59 -3.46 7.54
C ALA A 43 -9.34 -2.22 8.41
N PHE A 44 -8.11 -2.07 8.93
CA PHE A 44 -7.72 -0.91 9.72
C PHE A 44 -7.84 0.39 8.92
N PHE A 45 -7.38 0.36 7.67
CA PHE A 45 -7.50 1.47 6.73
C PHE A 45 -8.96 1.85 6.45
N ALA A 46 -9.83 0.87 6.19
CA ALA A 46 -11.25 1.13 6.00
C ALA A 46 -11.90 1.78 7.24
N ILE A 47 -11.55 1.31 8.45
CA ILE A 47 -12.04 1.90 9.71
C ILE A 47 -11.52 3.34 9.86
N ALA A 48 -10.22 3.56 9.67
CA ALA A 48 -9.60 4.87 9.83
C ALA A 48 -10.13 5.91 8.83
N ASP A 49 -10.41 5.50 7.59
CA ASP A 49 -10.94 6.38 6.55
C ASP A 49 -12.43 6.69 6.75
N ALA A 50 -13.18 5.79 7.41
CA ALA A 50 -14.61 5.96 7.67
C ALA A 50 -14.91 6.65 9.02
N ALA A 51 -13.93 6.74 9.92
CA ALA A 51 -14.13 7.30 11.25
C ALA A 51 -14.46 8.80 11.20
N GLU A 52 -15.52 9.21 11.89
CA GLU A 52 -15.93 10.62 12.00
C GLU A 52 -15.02 11.42 12.96
N GLY A 53 -14.20 10.73 13.76
CA GLY A 53 -13.30 11.32 14.74
C GLY A 53 -12.00 10.55 14.89
N ALA A 54 -11.38 10.66 16.07
CA ALA A 54 -10.09 10.02 16.31
C ALA A 54 -10.26 8.50 16.52
N VAL A 55 -9.35 7.73 15.92
CA VAL A 55 -9.25 6.28 16.10
C VAL A 55 -8.16 5.98 17.12
N ALA A 56 -8.54 5.34 18.23
CA ALA A 56 -7.61 4.84 19.23
C ALA A 56 -7.23 3.39 18.92
N VAL A 57 -5.95 3.13 18.63
CA VAL A 57 -5.45 1.78 18.34
C VAL A 57 -4.61 1.28 19.51
N HIS A 58 -4.78 0.03 19.93
CA HIS A 58 -3.94 -0.55 20.97
C HIS A 58 -3.70 -2.05 20.79
N CYS A 59 -2.54 -2.50 21.27
CA CYS A 59 -2.23 -3.91 21.55
C CYS A 59 -2.04 -4.06 23.08
N GLN A 60 -1.14 -4.94 23.53
CA GLN A 60 -0.82 -5.07 24.95
C GLN A 60 0.07 -3.91 25.44
N GLY A 61 1.23 -3.69 24.81
CA GLY A 61 2.13 -2.59 25.18
C GLY A 61 1.90 -1.27 24.43
N GLY A 62 1.11 -1.29 23.35
CA GLY A 62 0.84 -0.12 22.51
C GLY A 62 2.05 0.40 21.72
N LEU A 63 3.07 -0.43 21.47
CA LEU A 63 4.32 -0.01 20.82
C LEU A 63 4.55 -0.69 19.46
N GLY A 64 4.63 -2.03 19.43
CA GLY A 64 4.95 -2.79 18.22
C GLY A 64 3.82 -2.80 17.19
N ARG A 65 2.82 -3.67 17.41
CA ARG A 65 1.66 -3.83 16.51
C ARG A 65 0.92 -2.51 16.25
N THR A 66 0.65 -1.76 17.32
CA THR A 66 0.01 -0.43 17.25
C THR A 66 0.83 0.56 16.43
N GLY A 67 2.14 0.68 16.73
CA GLY A 67 3.01 1.58 15.99
C GLY A 67 3.14 1.21 14.53
N THR A 68 3.12 -0.09 14.21
CA THR A 68 3.21 -0.59 12.83
C THR A 68 1.99 -0.18 12.00
N LEU A 69 0.76 -0.37 12.50
CA LEU A 69 -0.44 0.08 11.79
C LEU A 69 -0.49 1.61 11.67
N ALA A 70 -0.10 2.34 12.71
CA ALA A 70 -0.01 3.80 12.65
C ALA A 70 1.02 4.27 11.61
N ALA A 71 2.19 3.62 11.53
CA ALA A 71 3.22 3.94 10.55
C ALA A 71 2.72 3.68 9.12
N LEU A 72 2.08 2.53 8.88
CA LEU A 72 1.49 2.21 7.57
C LEU A 72 0.44 3.26 7.15
N TYR A 73 -0.36 3.77 8.09
CA TYR A 73 -1.31 4.84 7.81
C TYR A 73 -0.61 6.16 7.47
N LEU A 74 0.46 6.54 8.19
CA LEU A 74 1.26 7.73 7.87
C LEU A 74 1.88 7.63 6.48
N MET A 75 2.44 6.47 6.14
CA MET A 75 3.03 6.22 4.83
C MET A 75 1.99 6.34 3.71
N ARG A 76 0.83 5.68 3.87
CA ARG A 76 -0.23 5.68 2.85
C ARG A 76 -0.92 7.03 2.72
N SER A 77 -1.31 7.65 3.83
CA SER A 77 -2.22 8.81 3.84
C SER A 77 -1.47 10.14 3.78
N HIS A 78 -0.21 10.17 4.23
CA HIS A 78 0.58 11.40 4.34
C HIS A 78 1.91 11.35 3.58
N GLY A 79 2.20 10.26 2.87
CA GLY A 79 3.37 10.14 2.01
C GLY A 79 4.70 10.05 2.75
N PHE A 80 4.69 9.69 4.04
CA PHE A 80 5.91 9.48 4.81
C PHE A 80 6.69 8.29 4.23
N GLY A 81 8.02 8.40 4.21
CA GLY A 81 8.87 7.23 4.05
C GLY A 81 8.84 6.33 5.29
N ALA A 82 9.22 5.06 5.16
CA ALA A 82 9.13 4.10 6.27
C ALA A 82 9.95 4.55 7.50
N ARG A 83 11.17 5.05 7.26
CA ARG A 83 12.06 5.56 8.32
C ARG A 83 11.57 6.86 8.95
N GLU A 84 10.93 7.72 8.14
CA GLU A 84 10.35 8.98 8.60
C GLU A 84 9.15 8.70 9.52
N ALA A 85 8.25 7.80 9.11
CA ALA A 85 7.12 7.37 9.92
C ALA A 85 7.59 6.77 11.26
N MET A 86 8.60 5.89 11.25
CA MET A 86 9.18 5.35 12.49
C MET A 86 9.80 6.44 13.37
N GLY A 87 10.56 7.37 12.79
CA GLY A 87 11.17 8.48 13.51
C GLY A 87 10.13 9.37 14.17
N TRP A 88 9.10 9.76 13.41
CA TRP A 88 7.99 10.56 13.91
C TRP A 88 7.25 9.87 15.07
N LEU A 89 6.90 8.60 14.91
CA LEU A 89 6.22 7.85 15.96
C LEU A 89 7.08 7.71 17.21
N ARG A 90 8.41 7.59 17.10
CA ARG A 90 9.30 7.49 18.27
C ARG A 90 9.49 8.83 18.99
N ILE A 91 9.35 9.96 18.29
CA ILE A 91 9.27 11.29 18.92
C ILE A 91 7.98 11.39 19.75
N MET A 92 6.85 11.01 19.16
CA MET A 92 5.53 11.09 19.80
C MET A 92 5.34 10.04 20.91
N ARG A 93 5.88 8.83 20.71
CA ARG A 93 5.77 7.69 21.61
C ARG A 93 7.04 6.82 21.51
N PRO A 94 8.02 7.06 22.39
CA PRO A 94 9.29 6.31 22.39
C PRO A 94 9.07 4.80 22.44
N GLY A 95 9.86 4.07 21.64
CA GLY A 95 9.77 2.61 21.53
C GLY A 95 8.77 2.08 20.50
N SER A 96 8.05 2.95 19.78
CA SER A 96 7.13 2.53 18.71
C SER A 96 7.84 1.81 17.55
N VAL A 97 7.18 0.78 17.01
CA VAL A 97 7.67 -0.16 15.98
C VAL A 97 8.91 -0.93 16.43
N ILE A 98 8.74 -2.24 16.65
CA ILE A 98 9.74 -3.09 17.32
C ILE A 98 10.10 -4.29 16.45
N GLY A 99 11.37 -4.68 16.44
CA GLY A 99 11.82 -5.93 15.84
C GLY A 99 11.57 -6.01 14.33
N GLU A 100 11.04 -7.15 13.87
CA GLU A 100 10.78 -7.47 12.46
C GLU A 100 9.83 -6.47 11.77
N GLN A 101 8.97 -5.81 12.54
CA GLN A 101 8.01 -4.83 12.00
C GLN A 101 8.71 -3.63 11.34
N GLN A 102 9.92 -3.28 11.78
CA GLN A 102 10.71 -2.22 11.14
C GLN A 102 11.12 -2.61 9.71
N GLN A 103 11.51 -3.87 9.50
CA GLN A 103 11.89 -4.39 8.19
C GLN A 103 10.66 -4.47 7.29
N HIS A 104 9.53 -4.93 7.83
CA HIS A 104 8.26 -4.97 7.13
C HIS A 104 7.86 -3.60 6.54
N LEU A 105 7.97 -2.51 7.31
CA LEU A 105 7.65 -1.16 6.80
C LEU A 105 8.55 -0.77 5.61
N CYS A 106 9.85 -1.00 5.71
CA CYS A 106 10.80 -0.75 4.61
C CYS A 106 10.47 -1.62 3.38
N GLU A 107 10.04 -2.86 3.58
CA GLU A 107 9.62 -3.75 2.49
C GLU A 107 8.31 -3.30 1.84
N VAL A 108 7.35 -2.79 2.61
CA VAL A 108 6.12 -2.19 2.08
C VAL A 108 6.47 -0.99 1.21
N GLU A 109 7.30 -0.07 1.70
CA GLU A 109 7.77 1.10 0.94
C GLU A 109 8.45 0.68 -0.38
N ARG A 110 9.39 -0.27 -0.30
CA ARG A 110 10.10 -0.79 -1.48
C ARG A 110 9.13 -1.41 -2.50
N ARG A 111 8.15 -2.20 -2.04
CA ARG A 111 7.14 -2.81 -2.91
C ARG A 111 6.27 -1.75 -3.59
N ALA A 112 5.83 -0.73 -2.83
CA ALA A 112 5.03 0.37 -3.37
C ALA A 112 5.79 1.15 -4.46
N ALA A 113 7.06 1.47 -4.22
CA ALA A 113 7.92 2.14 -5.21
C ALA A 113 8.11 1.30 -6.49
N GLN A 114 8.30 -0.02 -6.35
CA GLN A 114 8.39 -0.93 -7.49
C GLN A 114 7.09 -0.99 -8.29
N THR A 115 5.94 -1.11 -7.61
CA THR A 115 4.63 -1.08 -8.27
C THR A 115 4.42 0.24 -9.01
N GLN A 116 4.76 1.37 -8.39
CA GLN A 116 4.63 2.69 -9.02
C GLN A 116 5.51 2.82 -10.27
N ALA A 117 6.75 2.34 -10.22
CA ALA A 117 7.66 2.33 -11.37
C ALA A 117 7.12 1.48 -12.53
N VAL A 118 6.60 0.27 -12.23
CA VAL A 118 5.97 -0.61 -13.23
C VAL A 118 4.74 0.07 -13.85
N MET A 119 3.85 0.62 -13.02
CA MET A 119 2.64 1.28 -13.51
C MET A 119 2.95 2.55 -14.33
N ALA A 120 4.01 3.28 -13.98
CA ALA A 120 4.49 4.41 -14.79
C ALA A 120 5.01 3.94 -16.16
N ALA A 121 5.82 2.87 -16.20
CA ALA A 121 6.33 2.30 -17.45
C ALA A 121 5.20 1.78 -18.35
N VAL A 122 4.20 1.10 -17.78
CA VAL A 122 3.00 0.64 -18.50
C VAL A 122 2.25 1.83 -19.11
N ARG A 123 2.06 2.91 -18.36
CA ARG A 123 1.42 4.14 -18.88
C ARG A 123 2.20 4.75 -20.04
N VAL A 124 3.53 4.80 -19.96
CA VAL A 124 4.39 5.31 -21.05
C VAL A 124 4.24 4.45 -22.30
N ALA A 125 4.28 3.11 -22.16
CA ALA A 125 4.12 2.19 -23.28
C ALA A 125 2.73 2.30 -23.93
N GLN A 126 1.68 2.45 -23.13
CA GLN A 126 0.30 2.63 -23.59
C GLN A 126 0.04 4.01 -24.20
N ALA A 127 0.75 5.05 -23.75
CA ALA A 127 0.61 6.41 -24.25
C ALA A 127 1.12 6.60 -25.69
N GLY A 128 1.85 5.63 -26.26
CA GLY A 128 1.99 5.45 -27.70
C GLY A 128 2.29 6.72 -28.51
N ALA A 129 3.15 7.61 -28.02
CA ALA A 129 3.59 8.77 -28.77
C ALA A 129 4.50 8.30 -29.92
N VAL A 130 3.88 7.90 -31.03
CA VAL A 130 4.57 7.78 -32.32
C VAL A 130 5.15 9.16 -32.63
N PRO A 131 6.48 9.32 -32.76
CA PRO A 131 7.03 10.60 -33.20
C PRO A 131 6.43 10.92 -34.57
N ARG A 132 5.72 12.05 -34.68
CA ARG A 132 5.25 12.57 -35.98
C ARG A 132 6.50 12.88 -36.82
N GLY A 133 6.91 11.93 -37.66
CA GLY A 133 8.11 12.08 -38.49
C GLY A 133 8.60 10.81 -39.17
N PHE A 134 8.21 9.62 -38.70
CA PHE A 134 8.64 8.37 -39.35
C PHE A 134 7.79 8.06 -40.58
N ARG A 135 8.07 8.76 -41.70
CA ARG A 135 7.66 8.30 -43.03
C ARG A 135 8.47 7.05 -43.35
N SER A 136 7.84 5.89 -43.24
CA SER A 136 8.39 4.62 -43.75
C SER A 136 8.67 4.75 -45.24
N ALA A 137 9.94 4.88 -45.61
CA ALA A 137 10.40 4.72 -46.98
C ALA A 137 10.53 3.22 -47.27
N PHE A 138 9.40 2.54 -47.45
CA PHE A 138 9.39 1.18 -47.99
C PHE A 138 8.42 1.13 -49.16
N VAL A 139 8.93 1.46 -50.35
CA VAL A 139 8.27 1.19 -51.62
C VAL A 139 8.82 -0.16 -52.09
N PRO A 140 8.01 -1.22 -52.20
CA PRO A 140 8.49 -2.49 -52.75
C PRO A 140 8.64 -2.35 -54.27
N ALA A 141 9.82 -2.74 -54.78
CA ALA A 141 10.11 -2.76 -56.20
C ALA A 141 9.15 -3.73 -56.92
N ALA A 142 8.41 -3.22 -57.90
CA ALA A 142 7.52 -4.02 -58.74
C ALA A 142 8.32 -5.09 -59.49
N GLY A 143 7.91 -6.35 -59.31
CA GLY A 143 8.51 -7.53 -59.93
C GLY A 143 8.43 -7.49 -61.46
N ARG A 144 9.53 -7.89 -62.10
CA ARG A 144 9.59 -8.16 -63.55
C ARG A 144 8.76 -9.41 -63.86
N ARG A 145 7.76 -9.26 -64.73
CA ARG A 145 7.04 -10.39 -65.34
C ARG A 145 7.96 -11.09 -66.34
N GLY A 146 8.29 -12.35 -66.07
CA GLY A 146 8.73 -13.30 -67.10
C GLY A 146 7.53 -14.10 -67.60
N SER A 147 7.39 -14.21 -68.91
CA SER A 147 6.76 -15.33 -69.63
C SER A 147 6.65 -14.97 -71.12
N LYS A 148 7.35 -15.71 -71.99
CA LYS A 148 6.75 -16.65 -72.96
C LYS A 148 7.83 -17.16 -73.92
N ASP A 149 8.29 -18.38 -73.68
CA ASP A 149 8.66 -19.32 -74.74
C ASP A 149 7.50 -20.31 -74.88
N ALA A 150 6.94 -20.39 -76.08
CA ALA A 150 6.13 -21.50 -76.57
C ALA A 150 6.36 -21.59 -78.08
N GLN A 151 7.35 -22.40 -78.45
CA GLN A 151 7.36 -23.12 -79.71
C GLN A 151 6.55 -24.41 -79.51
N LEU A 152 5.63 -24.64 -80.46
CA LEU A 152 4.81 -25.83 -80.73
C LEU A 152 3.59 -26.07 -79.84
#